data_AF-A0A7K5KNB6-F1
#
_entry.id   AF-A0A7K5KNB6-F1
#
_cell.length_a   1.000
_cell.length_b   1.000
_cell.length_c   1.000
_cell.angle_alpha   90.00
_cell.angle_beta   90.00
_cell.angle_gamma   90.00
#
_symmetry.space_group_name_H-M   'P 1'
#
loop_
_entity.id
_entity.type
_entity.pdbx_description
1 polymer ?
#
loop_
_entity_poly.entity_id
_entity_poly.type
_entity_poly.pdbx_seq_one_letter_code
_entity_poly.pdbx_strand_id
1 'polypeptide(L)'
;PSAAVPRPQNDSWGKQYSHALFKAMSHMLCIGYGQQAPEGMTDVWLTMLSMIVGATCYAMFIGHATALIQSLDSSRRQYQEKYKQVEQYMSFHKLPGDTRQRIHEYYEHRYQGKMFDEENILGELSEPLKEEIINFNCRNLVANMPLFANADPNFVTAMLTKLRFE
;
A
#
# COMPACT_ATOMS: atom_id res chain seq x y z
N PRO A 1 18.49 50.89 -6.01
CA PRO A 1 19.33 50.46 -7.15
C PRO A 1 19.23 48.93 -7.32
N SER A 2 18.15 48.48 -7.96
CA SER A 2 18.00 47.09 -8.39
C SER A 2 18.90 46.86 -9.59
N ALA A 3 20.05 46.21 -9.37
CA ALA A 3 20.91 45.78 -10.46
C ALA A 3 20.14 44.74 -11.28
N ALA A 4 19.65 45.14 -12.45
CA ALA A 4 19.05 44.22 -13.40
C ALA A 4 20.13 43.20 -13.81
N VAL A 5 19.99 41.97 -13.34
CA VAL A 5 20.89 40.86 -13.72
C VAL A 5 20.77 40.69 -15.24
N PRO A 6 21.88 40.73 -15.99
CA PRO A 6 21.83 40.62 -17.44
C PRO A 6 21.23 39.27 -17.82
N ARG A 7 20.18 39.30 -18.65
CA ARG A 7 19.63 38.07 -19.23
C ARG A 7 20.77 37.33 -19.93
N PRO A 8 20.87 36.00 -19.82
CA PRO A 8 21.90 35.20 -20.50
C PRO A 8 21.62 35.14 -22.01
N GLN A 9 21.62 36.29 -22.68
CA GLN A 9 21.35 36.41 -24.12
C GLN A 9 22.57 36.01 -24.97
N ASN A 10 23.76 36.00 -24.38
CA ASN A 10 25.03 35.64 -25.03
C ASN A 10 25.64 34.31 -24.54
N ASP A 11 24.93 33.57 -23.68
CA ASP A 11 25.37 32.26 -23.20
C ASP A 11 25.04 31.14 -24.19
N SER A 12 25.76 30.01 -24.10
CA SER A 12 25.44 28.83 -24.91
C SER A 12 24.02 28.32 -24.65
N TRP A 13 23.40 27.74 -25.67
CA TRP A 13 22.02 27.22 -25.59
C TRP A 13 21.82 26.25 -24.41
N GLY A 14 22.83 25.43 -24.11
CA GLY A 14 22.79 24.49 -22.99
C GLY A 14 22.66 25.20 -21.64
N LYS A 15 23.40 26.30 -21.42
CA LYS A 15 23.29 27.10 -20.19
C LYS A 15 21.92 27.75 -20.06
N GLN A 16 21.41 28.33 -21.14
CA GLN A 16 20.09 28.96 -21.16
C GLN A 16 18.98 27.94 -20.84
N TYR A 17 19.05 26.76 -21.46
CA TYR A 17 18.11 25.67 -21.21
C TYR A 17 18.18 25.15 -19.78
N SER A 18 19.38 24.90 -19.24
CA SER A 18 19.56 24.46 -17.86
C SER A 18 19.00 25.47 -16.86
N HIS A 19 19.19 26.78 -17.07
CA HIS A 19 18.60 27.81 -16.22
C HIS A 19 17.07 27.86 -16.32
N ALA A 20 16.51 27.72 -17.53
CA ALA A 20 15.07 27.66 -17.73
C ALA A 20 14.46 26.42 -17.05
N LEU A 21 15.09 25.26 -17.20
CA LEU A 21 14.68 24.01 -16.56
C LEU A 21 14.78 24.12 -15.03
N PHE A 22 15.85 24.68 -14.50
CA PHE A 22 15.99 24.94 -13.05
C PHE A 22 14.88 25.84 -12.53
N LYS A 23 14.54 26.92 -13.25
CA LYS A 23 13.43 27.82 -12.89
C LYS A 23 12.09 27.07 -12.89
N ALA A 24 11.81 26.28 -13.94
CA ALA A 24 10.59 25.49 -14.03
C ALA A 24 10.48 24.43 -12.92
N MET A 25 11.56 23.69 -12.63
CA MET A 25 11.60 22.72 -11.53
C MET A 25 11.43 23.39 -10.17
N SER A 26 11.96 24.59 -9.98
CA SER A 26 11.80 25.34 -8.73
C SER A 26 10.35 25.76 -8.49
N HIS A 27 9.60 26.08 -9.54
CA HIS A 27 8.14 26.30 -9.44
C HIS A 27 7.40 24.99 -9.17
N MET A 28 7.79 23.88 -9.80
CA MET A 28 7.16 22.56 -9.64
C MET A 28 7.31 21.98 -8.24
N LEU A 29 8.50 22.09 -7.65
CA LEU A 29 8.81 21.56 -6.31
C LEU A 29 8.53 22.57 -5.18
N CYS A 30 7.87 23.69 -5.49
CA CYS A 30 7.54 24.75 -4.55
C CYS A 30 8.78 25.36 -3.83
N ILE A 31 9.93 25.43 -4.50
CA ILE A 31 11.19 25.95 -3.94
C ILE A 31 11.27 27.49 -4.09
N GLY A 32 10.83 28.04 -5.23
CA GLY A 32 10.85 29.48 -5.48
C GLY A 32 11.21 29.88 -6.92
N TYR A 33 11.59 31.14 -7.13
CA TYR A 33 11.68 31.80 -8.45
C TYR A 33 13.04 31.70 -9.17
N GLY A 34 14.03 31.04 -8.56
CA GLY A 34 15.42 31.05 -9.05
C GLY A 34 16.22 32.23 -8.50
N GLN A 35 16.87 33.01 -9.38
CA GLN A 35 17.77 34.09 -8.94
C GLN A 35 17.06 35.38 -8.49
N GLN A 36 15.89 35.72 -9.04
CA GLN A 36 15.14 36.93 -8.68
C GLN A 36 13.65 36.77 -8.99
N ALA A 37 12.80 37.55 -8.30
CA ALA A 37 11.37 37.60 -8.56
C ALA A 37 11.06 38.14 -9.98
N PRO A 38 9.99 37.68 -10.64
CA PRO A 38 9.59 38.19 -11.95
C PRO A 38 9.22 39.68 -11.87
N GLU A 39 9.89 40.51 -12.67
CA GLU A 39 9.66 41.98 -12.69
C GLU A 39 8.72 42.40 -13.82
N GLY A 40 8.78 41.72 -14.98
CA GLY A 40 7.91 42.00 -16.12
C GLY A 40 6.53 41.37 -15.95
N MET A 41 5.46 42.09 -16.29
CA MET A 41 4.07 41.60 -16.16
C MET A 41 3.86 40.25 -16.88
N THR A 42 4.46 40.06 -18.06
CA THR A 42 4.43 38.79 -18.79
C THR A 42 5.10 37.65 -18.01
N ASP A 43 6.26 37.92 -17.41
CA ASP A 43 7.00 36.92 -16.61
C ASP A 43 6.24 36.56 -15.33
N VAL A 44 5.52 37.51 -14.73
CA VAL A 44 4.66 37.28 -13.56
C VAL A 44 3.53 36.32 -13.92
N TRP A 45 2.79 36.55 -15.02
CA TRP A 45 1.71 35.65 -15.45
C TRP A 45 2.21 34.25 -15.82
N LEU A 46 3.33 34.13 -16.54
CA LEU A 46 3.95 32.84 -16.85
C LEU A 46 4.41 32.10 -15.59
N THR A 47 4.96 32.85 -14.64
CA THR A 47 5.38 32.30 -13.35
C THR A 47 4.17 31.80 -12.55
N MET A 48 3.10 32.58 -12.43
CA MET A 48 1.87 32.14 -11.76
C MET A 48 1.27 30.89 -12.42
N LEU A 49 1.19 30.85 -13.76
CA LEU A 49 0.69 29.68 -14.49
C LEU A 49 1.55 28.43 -14.21
N SER A 50 2.87 28.56 -14.32
CA SER A 50 3.78 27.45 -14.06
C SER A 50 3.78 26.98 -12.60
N MET A 51 3.55 27.87 -11.62
CA MET A 51 3.35 27.49 -10.22
C MET A 51 2.05 26.70 -10.02
N ILE A 52 0.94 27.11 -10.64
CA ILE A 52 -0.34 26.39 -10.55
C ILE A 52 -0.21 24.98 -11.13
N VAL A 53 0.37 24.87 -12.33
CA VAL A 53 0.60 23.57 -12.98
C VAL A 53 1.54 22.72 -12.15
N GLY A 54 2.65 23.30 -11.68
CA GLY A 54 3.65 22.63 -10.85
C GLY A 54 3.06 22.06 -9.56
N ALA A 55 2.35 22.89 -8.80
CA ALA A 55 1.71 22.48 -7.55
C ALA A 55 0.66 21.38 -7.78
N THR A 56 -0.13 21.47 -8.85
CA THR A 56 -1.14 20.45 -9.20
C THR A 56 -0.46 19.12 -9.53
N CYS A 57 0.60 19.12 -10.34
CA CYS A 57 1.39 17.93 -10.66
C CYS A 57 2.03 17.32 -9.40
N TYR A 58 2.57 18.15 -8.51
CA TYR A 58 3.20 17.70 -7.27
C TYR A 58 2.18 17.09 -6.30
N ALA A 59 0.99 17.69 -6.16
CA ALA A 59 -0.10 17.14 -5.37
C ALA A 59 -0.57 15.77 -5.91
N MET A 60 -0.73 15.65 -7.23
CA MET A 60 -1.07 14.36 -7.86
C MET A 60 0.02 13.32 -7.64
N PHE A 61 1.30 13.70 -7.77
CA PHE A 61 2.43 12.82 -7.52
C PHE A 61 2.42 12.27 -6.08
N ILE A 62 2.23 13.15 -5.07
CA ILE A 62 2.11 12.73 -3.68
C ILE A 62 0.89 11.83 -3.47
N GLY A 63 -0.25 12.16 -4.11
CA GLY A 63 -1.46 11.34 -4.04
C GLY A 63 -1.22 9.92 -4.55
N HIS A 64 -0.59 9.78 -5.71
CA HIS A 64 -0.24 8.47 -6.27
C HIS A 64 0.81 7.73 -5.44
N ALA A 65 1.84 8.42 -4.95
CA ALA A 65 2.84 7.82 -4.07
C ALA A 65 2.21 7.29 -2.78
N THR A 66 1.29 8.06 -2.18
CA THR A 66 0.54 7.65 -0.98
C THR A 66 -0.35 6.46 -1.26
N ALA A 67 -1.09 6.45 -2.39
CA ALA A 67 -1.93 5.33 -2.79
C ALA A 67 -1.12 4.05 -3.01
N LEU A 68 0.08 4.16 -3.60
CA LEU A 68 1.00 3.05 -3.77
C LEU A 68 1.50 2.51 -2.42
N ILE A 69 1.90 3.38 -1.50
CA ILE A 69 2.31 2.96 -0.14
C ILE A 69 1.17 2.24 0.56
N GLN A 70 -0.06 2.75 0.43
CA GLN A 70 -1.25 2.12 1.02
C GLN A 70 -1.60 0.77 0.37
N SER A 71 -1.32 0.58 -0.92
CA SER A 71 -1.61 -0.70 -1.60
C SER A 71 -0.61 -1.79 -1.28
N LEU A 72 0.67 -1.44 -1.04
CA LEU A 72 1.74 -2.39 -0.73
C LEU A 72 1.52 -3.13 0.61
N ASP A 73 0.87 -2.50 1.59
CA ASP A 73 0.68 -3.09 2.94
C ASP A 73 -0.80 -3.35 3.28
N SER A 74 -1.62 -3.59 2.25
CA SER A 74 -3.08 -3.72 2.38
C SER A 74 -3.52 -4.84 3.36
N SER A 75 -2.94 -6.04 3.26
CA SER A 75 -3.27 -7.19 4.12
C SER A 75 -2.86 -6.98 5.59
N ARG A 76 -1.72 -6.33 5.83
CA ARG A 76 -1.25 -6.01 7.18
C ARG A 76 -2.08 -4.88 7.78
N ARG A 77 -2.44 -3.88 6.99
CA ARG A 77 -3.34 -2.81 7.41
C ARG A 77 -4.71 -3.37 7.81
N GLN A 78 -5.28 -4.28 7.02
CA GLN A 78 -6.52 -4.97 7.36
C GLN A 78 -6.41 -5.74 8.68
N TYR A 79 -5.32 -6.48 8.89
CA TYR A 79 -5.05 -7.15 10.17
C TYR A 79 -5.00 -6.16 11.33
N GLN A 80 -4.24 -5.07 11.20
CA GLN A 80 -4.13 -4.04 12.24
C GLN A 80 -5.47 -3.35 12.54
N GLU A 81 -6.25 -3.00 11.51
CA GLU A 81 -7.57 -2.40 11.66
C GLU A 81 -8.53 -3.36 12.38
N LYS A 82 -8.53 -4.65 12.02
CA LYS A 82 -9.34 -5.67 12.69
C LYS A 82 -8.90 -5.88 14.14
N TYR A 83 -7.60 -6.00 14.38
CA TYR A 83 -7.06 -6.21 15.73
C TYR A 83 -7.37 -5.02 16.63
N LYS A 84 -7.31 -3.79 16.12
CA LYS A 84 -7.71 -2.59 16.85
C LYS A 84 -9.18 -2.62 17.28
N GLN A 85 -10.09 -3.16 16.46
CA GLN A 85 -11.48 -3.37 16.86
C GLN A 85 -11.59 -4.39 18.00
N VAL A 86 -10.78 -5.46 17.96
CA VAL A 86 -10.71 -6.45 19.05
C VAL A 86 -10.21 -5.78 20.33
N GLU A 87 -9.16 -4.96 20.27
CA GLU A 87 -8.68 -4.20 21.45
C GLU A 87 -9.76 -3.28 22.03
N GLN A 88 -10.50 -2.58 21.17
CA GLN A 88 -11.62 -1.74 21.60
C GLN A 88 -12.71 -2.56 22.28
N TYR A 89 -13.04 -3.74 21.76
CA TYR A 89 -13.99 -4.68 22.37
C TYR A 89 -13.50 -5.16 23.75
N MET A 90 -12.23 -5.57 23.85
CA MET A 90 -11.63 -6.00 25.12
C MET A 90 -11.60 -4.88 26.16
N SER A 91 -11.38 -3.64 25.71
CA SER A 91 -11.40 -2.44 26.56
C SER A 91 -12.80 -2.11 27.05
N PHE A 92 -13.78 -2.12 26.16
CA PHE A 92 -15.19 -1.85 26.47
C PHE A 92 -15.75 -2.84 27.50
N HIS A 93 -15.45 -4.13 27.35
CA HIS A 93 -15.87 -5.18 28.29
C HIS A 93 -14.96 -5.31 29.51
N LYS A 94 -13.91 -4.49 29.64
CA LYS A 94 -12.94 -4.52 30.76
C LYS A 94 -12.38 -5.91 31.04
N LEU A 95 -12.01 -6.64 29.98
CA LEU A 95 -11.43 -7.97 30.13
C LEU A 95 -10.13 -7.90 30.95
N PRO A 96 -9.85 -8.90 31.82
CA PRO A 96 -8.63 -8.95 32.61
C PRO A 96 -7.39 -9.13 31.71
N GLY A 97 -6.22 -8.71 32.22
CA GLY A 97 -4.96 -8.72 31.47
C GLY A 97 -4.60 -10.08 30.87
N ASP A 98 -4.78 -11.15 31.64
CA ASP A 98 -4.48 -12.52 31.19
C ASP A 98 -5.32 -12.93 29.97
N THR A 99 -6.61 -12.57 29.94
CA THR A 99 -7.48 -12.86 28.79
C THR A 99 -7.06 -12.04 27.57
N ARG A 100 -6.69 -10.77 27.76
CA ARG A 100 -6.20 -9.93 26.66
C ARG A 100 -4.92 -10.48 26.05
N GLN A 101 -3.99 -10.93 26.89
CA GLN A 101 -2.74 -11.54 26.45
C GLN A 101 -3.00 -12.82 25.64
N ARG A 102 -3.88 -13.70 26.13
CA ARG A 102 -4.27 -14.91 25.38
C ARG A 102 -4.95 -14.59 24.05
N ILE A 103 -5.76 -13.55 23.99
CA ILE A 103 -6.38 -13.09 22.73
C ILE A 103 -5.30 -12.56 21.78
N HIS A 104 -4.33 -11.77 22.27
CA HIS A 104 -3.21 -11.29 21.48
C HIS A 104 -2.40 -12.44 20.86
N GLU A 105 -1.97 -13.39 21.70
CA GLU A 105 -1.21 -14.57 21.27
C GLU A 105 -1.97 -15.42 20.26
N TYR A 106 -3.28 -15.60 20.47
CA TYR A 106 -4.13 -16.29 19.50
C TYR A 106 -4.16 -15.57 18.13
N TYR A 107 -4.38 -14.26 18.11
CA TYR A 107 -4.44 -13.49 16.86
C TYR A 107 -3.08 -13.47 16.13
N GLU A 108 -1.98 -13.32 16.87
CA GLU A 108 -0.64 -13.33 16.31
C GLU A 108 -0.30 -14.70 15.69
N HIS A 109 -0.63 -15.79 16.39
CA HIS A 109 -0.40 -17.14 15.90
C HIS A 109 -1.31 -17.50 14.71
N ARG A 110 -2.59 -17.12 14.77
CA ARG A 110 -3.61 -17.48 13.76
C ARG A 110 -3.46 -16.75 12.43
N TYR A 111 -3.07 -15.47 12.48
CA TYR A 111 -2.99 -14.63 11.29
C TYR A 111 -1.55 -14.26 10.92
N GLN A 112 -0.56 -14.44 11.80
CA GLN A 112 0.86 -14.12 11.53
C GLN A 112 1.05 -12.70 10.97
N GLY A 113 0.23 -11.75 11.42
CA GLY A 113 0.24 -10.36 10.96
C GLY A 113 -0.39 -10.10 9.59
N LYS A 114 -0.99 -11.11 8.94
CA LYS A 114 -1.68 -10.99 7.65
C LYS A 114 -3.08 -11.58 7.73
N MET A 115 -4.08 -10.78 7.37
CA MET A 115 -5.46 -11.25 7.35
C MET A 115 -5.87 -11.57 5.92
N PHE A 116 -6.36 -12.78 5.68
CA PHE A 116 -6.88 -13.23 4.40
C PHE A 116 -8.33 -13.68 4.57
N ASP A 117 -9.19 -13.30 3.64
CA ASP A 117 -10.55 -13.84 3.55
C ASP A 117 -10.50 -15.15 2.74
N GLU A 118 -10.09 -16.22 3.41
CA GLU A 118 -9.86 -17.52 2.78
C GLU A 118 -11.14 -18.09 2.15
N GLU A 119 -12.32 -17.83 2.73
CA GLU A 119 -13.60 -18.27 2.17
C GLU A 119 -13.89 -17.57 0.84
N ASN A 120 -13.70 -16.25 0.76
CA ASN A 120 -13.91 -15.52 -0.48
C ASN A 120 -12.85 -15.88 -1.54
N ILE A 121 -11.57 -15.97 -1.15
CA ILE A 121 -10.47 -16.33 -2.06
C ILE A 121 -10.70 -17.72 -2.67
N LEU A 122 -11.06 -18.72 -1.85
CA LEU A 122 -11.35 -20.07 -2.34
C LEU A 122 -12.66 -20.14 -3.12
N GLY A 123 -13.59 -19.22 -2.89
CA GLY A 123 -14.86 -19.11 -3.63
C GLY A 123 -14.72 -18.53 -5.04
N GLU A 124 -13.68 -17.73 -5.29
CA GLU A 124 -13.37 -17.19 -6.62
C GLU A 124 -12.67 -18.21 -7.54
N LEU A 125 -12.14 -19.30 -6.97
CA LEU A 125 -11.44 -20.35 -7.69
C LEU A 125 -12.41 -21.40 -8.26
N SER A 126 -12.00 -22.07 -9.33
CA SER A 126 -12.71 -23.25 -9.83
C SER A 126 -12.57 -24.42 -8.85
N GLU A 127 -13.57 -25.29 -8.79
CA GLU A 127 -13.56 -26.47 -7.90
C GLU A 127 -12.28 -27.32 -7.99
N PRO A 128 -11.71 -27.62 -9.19
CA PRO A 128 -10.45 -28.37 -9.27
C PRO A 128 -9.25 -27.65 -8.61
N LEU A 129 -9.14 -26.33 -8.77
CA LEU A 129 -8.05 -25.55 -8.14
C LEU A 129 -8.21 -25.49 -6.63
N LYS A 130 -9.45 -25.38 -6.15
CA LYS A 130 -9.76 -25.39 -4.73
C LYS A 130 -9.41 -26.74 -4.11
N GLU A 131 -9.77 -27.85 -4.74
CA GLU A 131 -9.40 -29.20 -4.31
C GLU A 131 -7.87 -29.38 -4.26
N GLU A 132 -7.14 -28.86 -5.25
CA GLU A 132 -5.68 -28.92 -5.30
C GLU A 132 -5.04 -28.15 -4.12
N ILE A 133 -5.49 -26.92 -3.85
CA ILE A 133 -5.01 -26.10 -2.73
C ILE A 133 -5.29 -26.77 -1.39
N ILE A 134 -6.51 -27.28 -1.20
CA ILE A 134 -6.92 -27.93 0.04
C ILE A 134 -6.10 -29.22 0.27
N ASN A 135 -5.92 -30.04 -0.77
CA ASN A 135 -5.09 -31.23 -0.70
C ASN A 135 -3.63 -30.88 -0.36
N PHE A 136 -3.08 -29.80 -0.93
CA PHE A 136 -1.74 -29.33 -0.62
C PHE A 136 -1.62 -28.87 0.84
N ASN A 137 -2.55 -28.06 1.34
CA ASN A 137 -2.56 -27.55 2.70
C ASN A 137 -2.73 -28.68 3.73
N CYS A 138 -3.56 -29.68 3.42
CA CYS A 138 -3.84 -30.81 4.31
C CYS A 138 -2.92 -32.01 4.12
N ARG A 139 -1.92 -31.97 3.24
CA ARG A 139 -1.04 -33.14 2.94
C ARG A 139 -0.39 -33.75 4.18
N ASN A 140 0.04 -32.90 5.12
CA ASN A 140 0.65 -33.36 6.37
C ASN A 140 -0.39 -33.99 7.30
N LEU A 141 -1.63 -33.49 7.30
CA LEU A 141 -2.73 -34.09 8.07
C LEU A 141 -3.08 -35.46 7.50
N VAL A 142 -3.23 -35.56 6.17
CA VAL A 142 -3.55 -36.81 5.46
C VAL A 142 -2.47 -37.85 5.67
N ALA A 143 -1.19 -37.49 5.53
CA ALA A 143 -0.07 -38.41 5.68
C ALA A 143 0.10 -38.94 7.11
N ASN A 144 -0.24 -38.13 8.13
CA ASN A 144 -0.07 -38.50 9.53
C ASN A 144 -1.30 -39.18 10.14
N MET A 145 -2.45 -39.18 9.47
CA MET A 145 -3.69 -39.74 10.00
C MET A 145 -3.94 -41.15 9.43
N PRO A 146 -3.85 -42.23 10.24
CA PRO A 146 -4.01 -43.61 9.76
C PRO A 146 -5.38 -43.88 9.12
N LEU A 147 -6.39 -43.10 9.52
CA LEU A 147 -7.75 -43.17 8.99
C LEU A 147 -7.80 -42.82 7.48
N PHE A 148 -6.96 -41.89 7.02
CA PHE A 148 -6.93 -41.44 5.62
C PHE A 148 -5.98 -42.25 4.75
N ALA A 149 -4.98 -42.93 5.34
CA ALA A 149 -4.01 -43.73 4.61
C ALA A 149 -4.63 -44.90 3.81
N ASN A 150 -5.77 -45.44 4.28
CA ASN A 150 -6.47 -46.56 3.65
C ASN A 150 -7.86 -46.20 3.10
N ALA A 151 -8.19 -44.90 3.03
CA ALA A 151 -9.50 -44.44 2.55
C ALA A 151 -9.49 -44.19 1.04
N ASP A 152 -10.67 -44.21 0.41
CA ASP A 152 -10.83 -43.82 -0.99
C ASP A 152 -10.38 -42.36 -1.19
N PRO A 153 -9.48 -42.06 -2.15
CA PRO A 153 -9.07 -40.69 -2.48
C PRO A 153 -10.24 -39.72 -2.68
N ASN A 154 -11.35 -40.17 -3.28
CA ASN A 154 -12.53 -39.33 -3.47
C ASN A 154 -13.20 -38.98 -2.13
N PHE A 155 -13.24 -39.92 -1.19
CA PHE A 155 -13.74 -39.69 0.16
C PHE A 155 -12.83 -38.72 0.93
N VAL A 156 -11.50 -38.88 0.81
CA VAL A 156 -10.54 -37.99 1.44
C VAL A 156 -10.74 -36.55 0.91
N THR A 157 -10.76 -36.33 -0.41
CA THR A 157 -11.00 -35.01 -1.00
C THR A 157 -12.36 -34.42 -0.57
N ALA A 158 -13.43 -35.22 -0.56
CA ALA A 158 -14.75 -34.78 -0.11
C ALA A 158 -14.78 -34.40 1.38
N MET A 159 -13.98 -35.06 2.23
CA MET A 159 -13.86 -34.69 3.63
C MET A 159 -12.99 -33.45 3.84
N LEU A 160 -11.86 -33.36 3.13
CA LEU A 160 -10.94 -32.22 3.21
C LEU A 160 -11.59 -30.91 2.77
N THR A 161 -12.42 -30.95 1.71
CA THR A 161 -13.20 -29.79 1.25
C THR A 161 -14.25 -29.28 2.26
N LYS A 162 -14.54 -30.07 3.31
CA LYS A 162 -15.43 -29.69 4.42
C LYS A 162 -14.68 -29.27 5.69
N LEU A 163 -13.36 -29.42 5.74
CA LEU A 163 -12.58 -28.95 6.87
C LEU A 163 -12.53 -27.42 6.90
N ARG A 164 -12.62 -26.85 8.10
CA ARG A 164 -12.36 -25.43 8.34
C ARG A 164 -11.10 -25.32 9.18
N PHE A 165 -10.19 -24.46 8.75
CA PHE A 165 -8.97 -24.14 9.50
C PHE A 165 -9.35 -23.20 10.67
N GLU A 166 -9.34 -23.71 11.90
CA GLU A 166 -9.50 -22.92 13.13
C GLU A 166 -8.19 -22.26 13.57
#